data_AF-A0A848L0L9-F1
#
_entry.id   AF-A0A848L0L9-F1
#
_cell.length_a   1.000
_cell.length_b   1.000
_cell.length_c   1.000
_cell.angle_alpha   90.00
_cell.angle_beta   90.00
_cell.angle_gamma   90.00
#
_symmetry.space_group_name_H-M   'P 1'
#
loop_
_entity.id
_entity.type
_entity.pdbx_description
1 polymer ?
#
loop_
_entity_poly.entity_id
_entity_poly.type
_entity_poly.pdbx_seq_one_letter_code
_entity_poly.pdbx_strand_id
1 'polypeptide(L)'
;METTLTDEQIAAMTREERHDLIVRLSYAGPAAYGTQTPRLRRMRRRRLIVMTAGAAALVPWTVYLALSLPQHYVVHNWPLTWVGFDIILTIMFAGTAILGLLRRYVVVIAAFTAGVLLLCDAWFDITTATGADLAYSIGFAVLAEIPIAVLLTSGALKLVRIRLMETAALELDASLWRAQFHVE
;
A
#
# COMPACT_ATOMS: atom_id res chain seq x y z
N MET A 1 17.25 29.86 33.03
CA MET A 1 17.26 28.39 33.15
C MET A 1 17.45 27.85 31.75
N GLU A 2 18.60 27.25 31.51
CA GLU A 2 18.97 26.63 30.24
C GLU A 2 18.17 25.31 30.12
N THR A 3 17.23 25.24 29.18
CA THR A 3 16.25 24.14 29.07
C THR A 3 16.70 22.99 28.17
N THR A 4 17.97 22.94 27.82
CA THR A 4 18.56 21.94 26.92
C THR A 4 19.51 21.01 27.68
N LEU A 5 19.28 19.71 27.57
CA LEU A 5 20.19 18.68 28.10
C LEU A 5 21.48 18.66 27.27
N THR A 6 22.63 18.64 27.93
CA THR A 6 23.94 18.50 27.26
C THR A 6 24.31 17.03 27.03
N ASP A 7 25.17 16.75 26.06
CA ASP A 7 25.59 15.37 25.73
C ASP A 7 26.23 14.64 26.94
N GLU A 8 26.97 15.37 27.78
CA GLU A 8 27.52 14.83 29.04
C GLU A 8 26.42 14.42 30.03
N GLN A 9 25.35 15.22 30.14
CA GLN A 9 24.22 14.90 31.01
C GLN A 9 23.47 13.66 30.51
N ILE A 10 23.34 13.49 29.20
CA ILE A 10 22.74 12.30 28.58
C ILE A 10 23.61 11.06 28.81
N ALA A 11 24.93 11.20 28.71
CA ALA A 11 25.87 10.10 28.96
C ALA A 11 25.86 9.65 30.43
N ALA A 12 25.61 10.58 31.36
CA ALA A 12 25.49 10.29 32.79
C ALA A 12 24.18 9.57 33.19
N MET A 13 23.16 9.56 32.32
CA MET A 13 21.87 8.94 32.62
C MET A 13 21.96 7.41 32.68
N THR A 14 21.25 6.84 33.65
CA THR A 14 21.06 5.39 33.76
C THR A 14 20.30 4.82 32.55
N ARG A 15 20.36 3.50 32.35
CA ARG A 15 19.70 2.84 31.21
C ARG A 15 18.17 3.03 31.23
N GLU A 16 17.59 3.04 32.43
CA GLU A 16 16.15 3.23 32.65
C GLU A 16 15.73 4.67 32.36
N GLU A 17 16.51 5.65 32.81
CA GLU A 17 16.27 7.08 32.52
C GLU A 17 16.41 7.41 31.04
N ARG A 18 17.41 6.83 30.36
CA ARG A 18 17.54 6.95 28.90
C ARG A 18 16.36 6.32 28.17
N HIS A 19 15.89 5.16 28.64
CA HIS A 19 14.72 4.52 28.05
C HIS A 19 13.44 5.36 28.25
N ASP A 20 13.20 5.90 29.43
CA ASP A 20 12.06 6.79 29.70
C ASP A 20 12.13 8.08 28.87
N LEU A 21 13.32 8.69 28.75
CA LEU A 21 13.51 9.87 27.91
C LEU A 21 13.23 9.57 26.43
N ILE A 22 13.75 8.46 25.90
CA ILE A 22 13.47 8.01 24.52
C ILE A 22 11.97 7.79 24.33
N VAL A 23 11.31 7.14 25.27
CA VAL A 23 9.86 6.90 25.23
C VAL A 23 9.11 8.24 25.24
N ARG A 24 9.44 9.17 26.13
CA ARG A 24 8.80 10.49 26.21
C ARG A 24 9.05 11.35 24.97
N LEU A 25 10.25 11.33 24.41
CA LEU A 25 10.56 12.01 23.15
C LEU A 25 9.83 11.39 21.96
N SER A 26 9.65 10.06 21.95
CA SER A 26 8.86 9.37 20.92
C SER A 26 7.37 9.73 20.97
N TYR A 27 6.82 9.93 22.17
CA TYR A 27 5.44 10.42 22.37
C TYR A 27 5.31 11.92 22.14
N ALA A 28 6.36 12.69 22.47
CA ALA A 28 6.52 14.09 22.09
C ALA A 28 6.96 14.25 20.63
N GLY A 29 6.77 13.20 19.80
CA GLY A 29 6.96 13.22 18.36
C GLY A 29 6.14 14.34 17.67
N PRO A 30 6.08 14.37 16.33
CA PRO A 30 5.86 15.55 15.46
C PRO A 30 4.66 16.48 15.75
N ALA A 31 3.79 16.15 16.72
CA ALA A 31 2.88 17.09 17.37
C ALA A 31 3.58 18.23 18.14
N ALA A 32 4.76 18.00 18.75
CA ALA A 32 5.50 19.05 19.47
C ALA A 32 6.16 20.07 18.51
N TYR A 33 6.61 19.62 17.33
CA TYR A 33 6.96 20.46 16.18
C TYR A 33 5.70 20.72 15.35
N GLY A 34 4.73 21.42 15.95
CA GLY A 34 3.47 21.74 15.31
C GLY A 34 3.64 22.60 14.05
N THR A 35 3.80 21.98 12.88
CA THR A 35 3.54 22.64 11.59
C THR A 35 2.99 21.65 10.56
N GLN A 36 1.78 21.14 10.78
CA GLN A 36 0.96 20.78 9.63
C GLN A 36 0.64 22.07 8.86
N THR A 37 1.37 22.35 7.78
CA THR A 37 1.13 23.55 6.98
C THR A 37 -0.35 23.58 6.53
N PRO A 38 -1.03 24.75 6.56
CA PRO A 38 -2.45 24.86 6.17
C PRO A 38 -2.75 24.27 4.79
N ARG A 39 -1.74 24.27 3.90
CA ARG A 39 -1.78 23.66 2.56
C ARG A 39 -1.93 22.14 2.61
N LEU A 40 -1.17 21.43 3.45
CA LEU A 40 -1.28 19.98 3.60
C LEU A 40 -2.64 19.58 4.17
N ARG A 41 -3.15 20.31 5.16
CA ARG A 41 -4.49 20.08 5.73
C ARG A 41 -5.59 20.27 4.68
N ARG A 42 -5.48 21.31 3.85
CA ARG A 42 -6.41 21.56 2.75
C ARG A 42 -6.33 20.48 1.66
N MET A 43 -5.13 20.04 1.29
CA MET A 43 -4.94 18.94 0.34
C MET A 43 -5.52 17.62 0.86
N ARG A 44 -5.25 17.27 2.13
CA ARG A 44 -5.82 16.09 2.79
C ARG A 44 -7.34 16.15 2.81
N ARG A 45 -7.92 17.29 3.20
CA ARG A 45 -9.37 17.48 3.18
C ARG A 45 -9.95 17.33 1.77
N ARG A 46 -9.35 17.94 0.76
CA ARG A 46 -9.79 17.81 -0.64
C ARG A 46 -9.74 16.35 -1.11
N ARG A 47 -8.64 15.64 -0.83
CA ARG A 47 -8.52 14.20 -1.14
C ARG A 47 -9.61 13.38 -0.46
N LEU A 48 -9.84 13.59 0.83
CA LEU A 48 -10.90 12.89 1.57
C LEU A 48 -12.28 13.19 0.99
N ILE A 49 -12.58 14.45 0.68
CA ILE A 49 -13.85 14.84 0.05
C ILE A 49 -14.00 14.14 -1.31
N VAL A 50 -12.98 14.16 -2.16
CA VAL A 50 -13.04 13.52 -3.48
C VAL A 50 -13.24 12.01 -3.36
N MET A 51 -12.50 11.34 -2.46
CA MET A 51 -12.63 9.89 -2.27
C MET A 51 -13.98 9.49 -1.69
N THR A 52 -14.49 10.24 -0.70
CA THR A 52 -15.79 9.97 -0.08
C THR A 52 -16.94 10.28 -1.03
N ALA A 53 -16.88 11.40 -1.76
CA ALA A 53 -17.87 11.75 -2.78
C ALA A 53 -17.86 10.74 -3.92
N GLY A 54 -16.69 10.32 -4.39
CA GLY A 54 -16.54 9.27 -5.40
C GLY A 54 -17.14 7.95 -4.96
N ALA A 55 -16.83 7.49 -3.74
CA ALA A 55 -17.42 6.28 -3.17
C ALA A 55 -18.95 6.39 -3.05
N ALA A 56 -19.46 7.51 -2.54
CA ALA A 56 -20.89 7.76 -2.42
C ALA A 56 -21.60 7.82 -3.79
N ALA A 57 -20.94 8.32 -4.83
CA ALA A 57 -21.47 8.35 -6.19
C ALA A 57 -21.42 6.98 -6.88
N LEU A 58 -20.42 6.15 -6.58
CA LEU A 58 -20.31 4.80 -7.14
C LEU A 58 -21.42 3.87 -6.66
N VAL A 59 -21.86 3.98 -5.39
CA VAL A 59 -22.93 3.13 -4.84
C VAL A 59 -24.22 3.16 -5.69
N PRO A 60 -24.87 4.32 -5.95
CA PRO A 60 -26.07 4.35 -6.77
C PRO A 60 -25.81 3.97 -8.22
N TRP A 61 -24.62 4.28 -8.77
CA TRP A 61 -24.25 3.88 -10.12
C TRP A 61 -24.14 2.35 -10.25
N THR A 62 -23.51 1.68 -9.30
CA THR A 62 -23.41 0.21 -9.25
C THR A 62 -24.78 -0.44 -9.12
N VAL A 63 -25.67 0.11 -8.28
CA VAL A 63 -27.07 -0.37 -8.16
C VAL A 63 -27.81 -0.21 -9.48
N TYR A 64 -27.69 0.95 -10.13
CA TYR A 64 -28.30 1.19 -11.43
C TYR A 64 -27.80 0.19 -12.48
N LEU A 65 -26.48 -0.05 -12.57
CA LEU A 65 -25.90 -1.02 -13.48
C LEU A 65 -26.44 -2.44 -13.20
N ALA A 66 -26.50 -2.87 -11.94
CA ALA A 66 -27.00 -4.18 -11.57
C ALA A 66 -28.45 -4.42 -12.01
N LEU A 67 -29.28 -3.37 -12.06
CA LEU A 67 -30.69 -3.45 -12.47
C LEU A 67 -30.92 -3.23 -13.97
N SER A 68 -30.02 -2.53 -14.66
CA SER A 68 -30.20 -2.12 -16.06
C SER A 68 -29.43 -2.98 -17.07
N LEU A 69 -28.41 -3.74 -16.64
CA LEU A 69 -27.62 -4.56 -17.54
C LEU A 69 -28.43 -5.75 -18.11
N PRO A 70 -28.40 -5.97 -19.43
CA PRO A 70 -29.04 -7.12 -20.04
C PRO A 70 -28.32 -8.41 -19.63
N GLN A 71 -29.08 -9.49 -19.42
CA GLN A 71 -28.54 -10.81 -19.07
C GLN A 71 -27.59 -11.39 -20.14
N HIS A 72 -27.76 -10.96 -21.40
CA HIS A 72 -26.89 -11.35 -22.50
C HIS A 72 -26.28 -10.10 -23.13
N TYR A 73 -24.96 -9.95 -22.97
CA TYR A 73 -24.19 -8.86 -23.55
C TYR A 73 -22.98 -9.44 -24.29
N VAL A 74 -22.86 -9.16 -25.59
CA VAL A 74 -21.73 -9.64 -26.40
C VAL A 74 -20.60 -8.61 -26.30
N VAL A 75 -19.49 -9.02 -25.69
CA VAL A 75 -18.29 -8.18 -25.57
C VAL A 75 -17.43 -8.32 -26.83
N HIS A 76 -17.36 -7.26 -27.63
CA HIS A 76 -16.68 -7.26 -28.93
C HIS A 76 -15.16 -7.53 -28.84
N ASN A 77 -14.50 -7.02 -27.79
CA ASN A 77 -13.03 -7.05 -27.66
C ASN A 77 -12.56 -7.97 -26.53
N TRP A 78 -13.28 -9.07 -26.28
CA TRP A 78 -13.01 -9.96 -25.14
C TRP A 78 -11.54 -10.41 -25.01
N PRO A 79 -10.87 -10.93 -26.06
CA PRO A 79 -9.46 -11.34 -25.94
C PRO A 79 -8.52 -10.17 -25.62
N LEU A 80 -8.79 -8.99 -26.19
CA LEU A 80 -7.97 -7.80 -25.94
C LEU A 80 -8.09 -7.33 -24.49
N THR A 81 -9.27 -7.45 -23.87
CA THR A 81 -9.49 -7.10 -22.47
C THR A 81 -8.64 -7.98 -21.54
N TRP A 82 -8.64 -9.29 -21.76
CA TRP A 82 -7.83 -10.23 -20.97
C TRP A 82 -6.34 -10.05 -21.18
N VAL A 83 -5.89 -10.06 -22.44
CA VAL A 83 -4.46 -9.87 -22.75
C VAL A 83 -3.96 -8.53 -22.24
N GLY A 84 -4.77 -7.47 -22.32
CA GLY A 84 -4.43 -6.16 -21.78
C GLY A 84 -4.26 -6.16 -20.26
N PHE A 85 -5.12 -6.88 -19.54
CA PHE A 85 -5.01 -7.06 -18.10
C PHE A 85 -3.73 -7.84 -17.73
N ASP A 86 -3.46 -8.95 -18.40
CA ASP A 86 -2.29 -9.78 -18.18
C ASP A 86 -0.98 -9.04 -18.46
N ILE A 87 -0.95 -8.20 -19.49
CA ILE A 87 0.20 -7.33 -19.77
C ILE A 87 0.45 -6.38 -18.59
N ILE A 88 -0.59 -5.74 -18.05
CA ILE A 88 -0.45 -4.85 -16.90
C ILE A 88 0.05 -5.61 -15.68
N LEU A 89 -0.54 -6.78 -15.39
CA LEU A 89 -0.12 -7.64 -14.28
C LEU A 89 1.34 -8.08 -14.44
N THR A 90 1.73 -8.52 -15.63
CA THR A 90 3.11 -8.91 -15.97
C THR A 90 4.08 -7.76 -15.77
N ILE A 91 3.74 -6.54 -16.21
CA ILE A 91 4.56 -5.34 -15.99
C ILE A 91 4.70 -5.06 -14.49
N MET A 92 3.64 -5.23 -13.70
CA MET A 92 3.71 -5.03 -12.24
C MET A 92 4.57 -6.10 -11.56
N PHE A 93 4.51 -7.37 -11.99
CA PHE A 93 5.40 -8.43 -11.49
C PHE A 93 6.85 -8.19 -11.85
N ALA A 94 7.13 -7.95 -13.13
CA ALA A 94 8.49 -7.65 -13.60
C ALA A 94 9.04 -6.40 -12.91
N GLY A 95 8.23 -5.34 -12.81
CA GLY A 95 8.57 -4.12 -12.09
C GLY A 95 8.85 -4.38 -10.61
N THR A 96 8.03 -5.19 -9.94
CA THR A 96 8.25 -5.58 -8.53
C THR A 96 9.56 -6.36 -8.36
N ALA A 97 9.83 -7.34 -9.22
CA ALA A 97 11.06 -8.12 -9.20
C ALA A 97 12.29 -7.23 -9.44
N ILE A 98 12.27 -6.40 -10.49
CA ILE A 98 13.37 -5.49 -10.81
C ILE A 98 13.60 -4.48 -9.69
N LEU A 99 12.55 -3.83 -9.17
CA LEU A 99 12.67 -2.86 -8.07
C LEU A 99 13.13 -3.53 -6.77
N GLY A 100 12.72 -4.77 -6.52
CA GLY A 100 13.20 -5.60 -5.41
C GLY A 100 14.69 -5.92 -5.54
N LEU A 101 15.14 -6.35 -6.72
CA LEU A 101 16.57 -6.59 -7.01
C LEU A 101 17.40 -5.31 -6.87
N LEU A 102 16.87 -4.17 -7.32
CA LEU A 102 17.50 -2.85 -7.19
C LEU A 102 17.36 -2.24 -5.79
N ARG A 103 16.69 -2.93 -4.85
CA ARG A 103 16.43 -2.49 -3.47
C ARG A 103 15.82 -1.09 -3.37
N ARG A 104 14.87 -0.77 -4.27
CA ARG A 104 14.17 0.53 -4.32
C ARG A 104 12.87 0.46 -3.53
N TYR A 105 12.61 1.43 -2.64
CA TYR A 105 11.35 1.45 -1.86
C TYR A 105 10.08 1.56 -2.71
N VAL A 106 10.17 2.04 -3.96
CA VAL A 106 9.06 2.07 -4.92
C VAL A 106 8.50 0.66 -5.18
N VAL A 107 9.26 -0.40 -4.88
CA VAL A 107 8.78 -1.79 -4.87
C VAL A 107 7.51 -1.97 -4.06
N VAL A 108 7.30 -1.19 -3.00
CA VAL A 108 6.07 -1.22 -2.18
C VAL A 108 4.85 -0.91 -3.03
N ILE A 109 4.92 0.11 -3.89
CA ILE A 109 3.79 0.53 -4.74
C ILE A 109 3.53 -0.55 -5.78
N ALA A 110 4.58 -1.07 -6.43
CA ALA A 110 4.46 -2.11 -7.44
C ALA A 110 3.90 -3.42 -6.86
N ALA A 111 4.45 -3.89 -5.73
CA ALA A 111 4.02 -5.11 -5.06
C ALA A 111 2.58 -5.02 -4.54
N PHE A 112 2.21 -3.90 -3.92
CA PHE A 112 0.83 -3.70 -3.47
C PHE A 112 -0.15 -3.69 -4.65
N THR A 113 0.20 -3.00 -5.73
CA THR A 113 -0.63 -2.94 -6.95
C THR A 113 -0.77 -4.32 -7.59
N ALA A 114 0.33 -5.07 -7.72
CA ALA A 114 0.33 -6.43 -8.21
C ALA A 114 -0.57 -7.36 -7.37
N GLY A 115 -0.50 -7.25 -6.05
CA GLY A 115 -1.38 -8.02 -5.15
C GLY A 115 -2.86 -7.70 -5.34
N VAL A 116 -3.22 -6.42 -5.49
CA VAL A 116 -4.62 -6.04 -5.78
C VAL A 116 -5.06 -6.56 -7.14
N LEU A 117 -4.20 -6.50 -8.17
CA LEU A 117 -4.52 -7.02 -9.50
C LEU A 117 -4.77 -8.54 -9.45
N LEU A 118 -3.97 -9.32 -8.71
CA LEU A 118 -4.24 -10.76 -8.53
C LEU A 118 -5.58 -11.06 -7.86
N LEU A 119 -6.01 -10.23 -6.90
CA LEU A 119 -7.33 -10.42 -6.29
C LEU A 119 -8.46 -10.10 -7.29
N CYS A 120 -8.26 -9.12 -8.16
CA CYS A 120 -9.19 -8.84 -9.26
C CYS A 120 -9.22 -9.99 -10.27
N ASP A 121 -8.06 -10.57 -10.59
CA ASP A 121 -7.90 -11.73 -11.49
C ASP A 121 -8.70 -12.93 -10.98
N ALA A 122 -8.48 -13.31 -9.72
CA ALA A 122 -9.23 -14.38 -9.04
C ALA A 122 -10.73 -14.18 -9.08
N TRP A 123 -11.17 -12.94 -8.83
CA TRP A 123 -12.59 -12.59 -8.91
C TRP A 123 -13.12 -12.76 -10.34
N PHE A 124 -12.39 -12.31 -11.36
CA PHE A 124 -12.82 -12.44 -12.75
C PHE A 124 -12.86 -13.90 -13.20
N ASP A 125 -11.84 -14.69 -12.88
CA ASP A 125 -11.79 -16.11 -13.25
C ASP A 125 -12.96 -16.88 -12.63
N ILE A 126 -13.25 -16.67 -11.35
CA ILE A 126 -14.39 -17.31 -10.68
C ILE A 126 -15.73 -16.86 -11.28
N THR A 127 -15.89 -15.56 -11.56
CA THR A 127 -17.18 -15.01 -12.04
C THR A 127 -17.45 -15.28 -13.53
N THR A 128 -16.43 -15.65 -14.30
CA THR A 128 -16.55 -15.95 -15.73
C THR A 128 -16.51 -17.46 -16.03
N ALA A 129 -16.07 -18.28 -15.07
CA ALA A 129 -16.06 -19.73 -15.19
C ALA A 129 -17.47 -20.34 -15.27
N THR A 130 -17.62 -21.39 -16.07
CA THR A 130 -18.88 -22.12 -16.24
C THR A 130 -18.67 -23.63 -16.08
N GLY A 131 -19.59 -24.30 -15.39
CA GLY A 131 -19.57 -25.77 -15.27
C GLY A 131 -18.35 -26.29 -14.49
N ALA A 132 -17.63 -27.25 -15.08
CA ALA A 132 -16.47 -27.88 -14.45
C ALA A 132 -15.28 -26.93 -14.25
N ASP A 133 -15.18 -25.87 -15.06
CA ASP A 133 -14.10 -24.88 -14.97
C ASP A 133 -14.16 -24.05 -13.68
N LEU A 134 -15.35 -23.93 -13.06
CA LEU A 134 -15.51 -23.22 -11.80
C LEU A 134 -14.69 -23.85 -10.67
N ALA A 135 -14.64 -25.18 -10.60
CA ALA A 135 -13.86 -25.86 -9.57
C ALA A 135 -12.35 -25.62 -9.76
N TYR A 136 -11.89 -25.57 -11.02
CA TYR A 136 -10.51 -25.23 -11.34
C TYR A 136 -10.19 -23.77 -11.01
N SER A 137 -11.04 -22.81 -11.41
CA SER A 137 -10.86 -21.38 -11.10
C SER A 137 -10.82 -21.12 -9.59
N ILE A 138 -11.72 -21.74 -8.82
CA ILE A 138 -11.68 -21.65 -7.35
C ILE A 138 -10.38 -22.25 -6.79
N GLY A 139 -9.95 -23.39 -7.32
CA GLY A 139 -8.71 -24.04 -6.92
C GLY A 139 -7.49 -23.16 -7.16
N PHE A 140 -7.37 -22.57 -8.35
CA PHE A 140 -6.29 -21.65 -8.70
C PHE A 140 -6.32 -20.37 -7.86
N ALA A 141 -7.50 -19.77 -7.68
CA ALA A 141 -7.66 -18.59 -6.85
C ALA A 141 -7.16 -18.82 -5.41
N VAL A 142 -7.58 -19.93 -4.78
CA VAL A 142 -7.25 -20.22 -3.37
C VAL A 142 -5.81 -20.69 -3.19
N LEU A 143 -5.27 -21.45 -4.14
CA LEU A 143 -3.95 -22.09 -3.99
C LEU A 143 -2.79 -21.27 -4.58
N ALA A 144 -3.06 -20.39 -5.55
CA ALA A 144 -2.04 -19.61 -6.23
C ALA A 144 -2.27 -18.11 -6.08
N GLU A 145 -3.35 -17.56 -6.65
CA GLU A 145 -3.51 -16.11 -6.78
C GLU A 145 -3.64 -15.40 -5.42
N ILE A 146 -4.53 -15.86 -4.54
CA ILE A 146 -4.72 -15.26 -3.22
C ILE A 146 -3.44 -15.37 -2.37
N PRO A 147 -2.78 -16.54 -2.25
CA PRO A 147 -1.52 -16.64 -1.52
C PRO A 147 -0.43 -15.70 -2.05
N ILE A 148 -0.27 -15.60 -3.37
CA ILE A 148 0.72 -14.71 -3.98
C ILE A 148 0.35 -13.24 -3.71
N ALA A 149 -0.93 -12.88 -3.82
CA ALA A 149 -1.43 -11.55 -3.50
C ALA A 149 -1.12 -11.16 -2.04
N VAL A 150 -1.42 -12.06 -1.10
CA VAL A 150 -1.12 -11.87 0.33
C VAL A 150 0.38 -11.70 0.56
N LEU A 151 1.22 -12.51 -0.10
CA LEU A 151 2.68 -12.40 0.02
C LEU A 151 3.18 -11.03 -0.48
N LEU A 152 2.74 -10.58 -1.65
CA LEU A 152 3.15 -9.30 -2.22
C LEU A 152 2.68 -8.11 -1.37
N THR A 153 1.42 -8.12 -0.94
CA THR A 153 0.84 -7.05 -0.12
C THR A 153 1.44 -7.02 1.29
N SER A 154 1.59 -8.17 1.94
CA SER A 154 2.20 -8.23 3.29
C SER A 154 3.68 -7.83 3.27
N GLY A 155 4.43 -8.23 2.24
CA GLY A 155 5.81 -7.78 2.01
C GLY A 155 5.90 -6.27 1.85
N ALA A 156 5.02 -5.68 1.04
CA ALA A 156 4.93 -4.23 0.87
C ALA A 156 4.64 -3.51 2.20
N LEU A 157 3.66 -3.99 2.97
CA LEU A 157 3.30 -3.43 4.27
C LEU A 157 4.44 -3.56 5.29
N LYS A 158 5.16 -4.68 5.29
CA LYS A 158 6.32 -4.90 6.16
C LYS A 158 7.44 -3.90 5.85
N LEU A 159 7.73 -3.65 4.57
CA LEU A 159 8.71 -2.64 4.15
C LEU A 159 8.30 -1.23 4.57
N VAL A 160 7.03 -0.86 4.43
CA VAL A 160 6.51 0.42 4.93
C VAL A 160 6.69 0.52 6.45
N ARG A 161 6.36 -0.54 7.20
CA ARG A 161 6.50 -0.55 8.66
C ARG A 161 7.94 -0.38 9.09
N ILE A 162 8.88 -1.10 8.47
CA ILE A 162 10.32 -0.96 8.75
C ILE A 162 10.76 0.49 8.51
N ARG A 163 10.35 1.09 7.39
CA ARG A 163 10.71 2.47 7.08
C ARG A 163 10.10 3.49 8.03
N LEU A 164 8.86 3.27 8.49
CA LEU A 164 8.23 4.13 9.48
C LEU A 164 8.97 4.11 10.81
N MET A 165 9.50 2.96 11.23
CA MET A 165 10.31 2.85 12.46
C MET A 165 11.66 3.55 12.30
N GLU A 166 12.30 3.41 11.14
CA GLU A 166 13.57 4.07 10.83
C GLU A 166 13.42 5.60 10.73
N THR A 167 12.35 6.10 10.09
CA THR A 167 12.06 7.55 9.99
C THR A 167 11.50 8.16 11.27
N ALA A 168 10.86 7.36 12.14
CA ALA A 168 10.56 7.80 13.50
C ALA A 168 11.86 7.98 14.33
N ALA A 169 12.93 7.27 13.95
CA ALA A 169 14.25 7.38 14.58
C ALA A 169 15.18 8.42 13.91
N LEU A 170 14.96 8.77 12.64
CA LEU A 170 15.82 9.68 11.86
C LEU A 170 14.97 10.79 11.21
N GLU A 171 15.22 12.04 11.60
CA GLU A 171 14.49 13.25 11.17
C GLU A 171 14.31 13.38 9.63
N LEU A 172 13.18 13.99 9.26
CA LEU A 172 12.46 13.89 7.98
C LEU A 172 13.07 14.67 6.78
N ASP A 173 14.02 14.10 6.02
CA ASP A 173 14.35 14.67 4.69
C ASP A 173 14.77 13.68 3.58
N ALA A 174 14.37 12.40 3.66
CA ALA A 174 14.71 11.42 2.62
C ALA A 174 13.56 11.20 1.61
N SER A 175 13.74 11.65 0.37
CA SER A 175 12.87 11.35 -0.78
C SER A 175 12.69 9.83 -1.00
N LEU A 176 11.44 9.38 -1.19
CA LEU A 176 11.06 7.97 -1.39
C LEU A 176 11.76 7.28 -2.58
N TRP A 177 12.25 8.07 -3.54
CA TRP A 177 12.95 7.59 -4.74
C TRP A 177 14.44 7.31 -4.51
N ARG A 178 15.05 7.97 -3.51
CA ARG A 178 16.48 7.82 -3.17
C ARG A 178 16.73 6.98 -1.93
N ALA A 179 15.72 6.77 -1.10
CA ALA A 179 15.84 5.88 0.03
C ALA A 179 16.16 4.45 -0.48
N GLN A 180 17.18 3.82 0.10
CA GLN A 180 17.52 2.40 -0.08
C GLN A 180 17.25 1.71 1.24
N PHE A 181 16.68 0.50 1.22
CA PHE A 181 16.57 -0.32 2.44
C PHE A 181 17.81 -1.21 2.54
N HIS A 182 18.42 -1.24 3.73
CA HIS A 182 19.42 -2.25 4.09
C HIS A 182 18.72 -3.29 4.96
N VAL A 183 18.72 -4.53 4.50
CA VAL A 183 18.37 -5.69 5.32
C VAL A 183 19.71 -6.33 5.66
N GLU A 184 20.09 -6.28 6.93
CA GLU A 184 21.21 -7.08 7.46
C GLU A 184 20.85 -8.56 7.48
#